data_AF-A0A4Y5MZC7-F1
#
_entry.id   AF-A0A4Y5MZC7-F1
#
_cell.length_a   1.000
_cell.length_b   1.000
_cell.length_c   1.000
_cell.angle_alpha   90.00
_cell.angle_beta   90.00
_cell.angle_gamma   90.00
#
_symmetry.space_group_name_H-M   'P 1'
#
loop_
_entity.id
_entity.type
_entity.pdbx_description
1 polymer ?
#
loop_
_entity_poly.entity_id
_entity_poly.type
_entity_poly.pdbx_seq_one_letter_code
_entity_poly.pdbx_strand_id
1 'polypeptide(L)'
;MLNIFFKNVKQAYYSTSSAVSPEKFYSNSDTQKLQIISENKGRSGVYHWVNLENGKSYIGSSVNLGRRLQHYYSMGFLLLQVKKNKSMIYRALLKYGYSKFNLKILEYCEPDKCLEREQYYIDLIKPEYNILKIAGSSLGYVYSIEVRKNMSEAKIGEKNPMYGKTHSDDTRKKISAGHKGRIVSVETRAKLSIKISVFDIKKNTTTFYDSMSEAARALKIKQYLISKYFNRNQQKPYKGRYIFKKIVK
;
A
#
# COMPACT_ATOMS: atom_id res chain seq x y z
N MET A 1 21.65 51.63 -35.38
CA MET A 1 22.77 50.65 -35.34
C MET A 1 23.38 50.75 -33.95
N LEU A 2 23.29 49.81 -33.03
CA LEU A 2 23.67 48.40 -33.11
C LEU A 2 22.70 47.51 -32.31
N ASN A 3 22.63 46.27 -32.76
CA ASN A 3 21.79 45.17 -32.32
C ASN A 3 22.48 44.31 -31.25
N ILE A 4 21.65 43.76 -30.34
CA ILE A 4 21.62 42.37 -29.85
C ILE A 4 22.90 41.79 -29.22
N PHE A 5 22.80 41.38 -27.94
CA PHE A 5 23.23 40.03 -27.47
C PHE A 5 22.59 39.70 -26.11
N PHE A 6 21.42 39.07 -26.13
CA PHE A 6 20.97 38.19 -25.05
C PHE A 6 20.72 36.82 -25.66
N LYS A 7 21.69 35.91 -25.50
CA LYS A 7 21.54 34.50 -25.87
C LYS A 7 21.53 33.63 -24.61
N ASN A 8 20.40 32.93 -24.47
CA ASN A 8 20.28 31.53 -24.07
C ASN A 8 20.73 31.13 -22.66
N VAL A 9 19.78 31.20 -21.73
CA VAL A 9 19.62 30.17 -20.69
C VAL A 9 18.30 29.44 -20.93
N LYS A 10 18.25 28.58 -21.95
CA LYS A 10 17.22 27.52 -22.04
C LYS A 10 17.78 26.31 -21.34
N GLN A 11 17.49 26.24 -20.05
CA GLN A 11 17.82 25.10 -19.19
C GLN A 11 17.01 23.89 -19.66
N ALA A 12 17.75 22.87 -20.09
CA ALA A 12 17.28 21.57 -20.45
C ALA A 12 16.67 20.85 -19.24
N TYR A 13 15.35 20.65 -19.26
CA TYR A 13 14.66 19.57 -18.56
C TYR A 13 13.41 19.22 -19.38
N TYR A 14 12.91 17.99 -19.25
CA TYR A 14 11.89 17.30 -20.05
C TYR A 14 12.42 16.53 -21.28
N SER A 15 13.12 15.44 -20.99
CA SER A 15 13.08 14.24 -21.81
C SER A 15 12.26 13.17 -21.09
N THR A 16 11.41 12.48 -21.85
CA THR A 16 10.55 11.31 -21.52
C THR A 16 9.17 11.58 -20.91
N SER A 17 8.23 11.98 -21.76
CA SER A 17 6.84 11.53 -21.66
C SER A 17 6.27 11.53 -23.08
N SER A 18 5.80 10.38 -23.57
CA SER A 18 5.01 10.31 -24.80
C SER A 18 3.89 11.34 -24.71
N ALA A 19 3.98 12.40 -25.50
CA ALA A 19 3.16 13.59 -25.34
C ALA A 19 1.69 13.26 -25.64
N VAL A 20 0.94 12.91 -24.61
CA VAL A 20 -0.52 12.87 -24.68
C VAL A 20 -0.97 14.30 -24.93
N SER A 21 -1.41 14.58 -26.16
CA SER A 21 -2.05 15.86 -26.47
C SER A 21 -3.39 15.90 -25.75
N PRO A 22 -3.65 16.91 -24.90
CA PRO A 22 -4.95 17.05 -24.28
C PRO A 22 -5.98 17.49 -25.33
N GLU A 23 -7.19 16.97 -25.20
CA GLU A 23 -8.36 17.38 -25.99
C GLU A 23 -8.75 18.84 -25.73
N LYS A 24 -8.60 19.30 -24.47
CA LYS A 24 -8.74 20.71 -24.09
C LYS A 24 -7.66 21.13 -23.11
N PHE A 25 -7.16 22.35 -23.27
CA PHE A 25 -6.17 22.94 -22.38
C PHE A 25 -6.64 24.31 -21.88
N TYR A 26 -6.71 24.46 -20.56
CA TYR A 26 -6.99 25.70 -19.86
C TYR A 26 -5.75 26.11 -19.07
N SER A 27 -5.06 27.14 -19.54
CA SER A 27 -3.76 27.57 -19.01
C SER A 27 -3.86 28.16 -17.61
N ASN A 28 -5.00 28.79 -17.27
CA ASN A 28 -5.24 29.37 -15.95
C ASN A 28 -6.65 29.00 -15.46
N SER A 29 -6.68 28.20 -14.39
CA SER A 29 -7.94 27.67 -13.86
C SER A 29 -8.77 28.70 -13.10
N ASP A 30 -8.21 29.85 -12.72
CA ASP A 30 -8.94 30.91 -12.02
C ASP A 30 -9.74 31.76 -13.00
N THR A 31 -9.05 32.31 -14.00
CA THR A 31 -9.66 33.21 -14.99
C THR A 31 -10.58 32.48 -15.97
N GLN A 32 -10.28 31.22 -16.29
CA GLN A 32 -11.05 30.42 -17.25
C GLN A 32 -12.15 29.58 -16.59
N LYS A 33 -12.46 29.79 -15.30
CA LYS A 33 -13.45 29.00 -14.55
C LYS A 33 -14.80 28.85 -15.27
N LEU A 34 -15.37 29.95 -15.78
CA LEU A 34 -16.68 29.92 -16.44
C LEU A 34 -16.63 29.13 -17.75
N GLN A 35 -15.56 29.32 -18.53
CA GLN A 35 -15.30 28.59 -19.77
C GLN A 35 -15.16 27.08 -19.52
N ILE A 36 -14.38 26.71 -18.49
CA ILE A 36 -14.18 25.31 -18.09
C ILE A 36 -15.52 24.63 -17.80
N ILE A 37 -16.40 25.30 -17.06
CA ILE A 37 -17.70 24.71 -16.67
C ILE A 37 -18.63 24.62 -17.88
N SER A 38 -18.71 25.66 -18.71
CA SER A 38 -19.65 25.70 -19.85
C SER A 38 -19.27 24.70 -20.94
N GLU A 39 -18.00 24.63 -21.33
CA GLU A 39 -17.53 23.74 -22.41
C GLU A 39 -17.60 22.25 -22.06
N ASN A 40 -17.64 21.92 -20.77
CA ASN A 40 -17.67 20.54 -20.28
C ASN A 40 -19.05 20.11 -19.75
N LYS A 41 -20.08 20.94 -19.93
CA LYS A 41 -21.44 20.63 -19.50
C LYS A 41 -21.99 19.43 -20.28
N GLY A 42 -22.49 18.42 -19.56
CA GLY A 42 -23.09 17.22 -20.17
C GLY A 42 -22.08 16.24 -20.78
N ARG A 43 -20.78 16.46 -20.63
CA ARG A 43 -19.73 15.57 -21.15
C ARG A 43 -19.17 14.67 -20.05
N SER A 44 -18.74 13.48 -20.43
CA SER A 44 -17.98 12.53 -19.61
C SER A 44 -16.53 12.45 -20.08
N GLY A 45 -15.59 12.17 -19.19
CA GLY A 45 -14.18 12.11 -19.55
C GLY A 45 -13.19 12.10 -18.40
N VAL A 46 -11.91 12.18 -18.76
CA VAL A 46 -10.77 12.22 -17.85
C VAL A 46 -10.10 13.59 -17.90
N TYR A 47 -9.76 14.12 -16.73
CA TYR A 47 -9.16 15.43 -16.57
C TYR A 47 -7.89 15.39 -15.71
N HIS A 48 -7.02 16.38 -15.94
CA HIS A 48 -5.70 16.50 -15.33
C HIS A 48 -5.52 17.90 -14.74
N TRP A 49 -5.45 17.97 -13.42
CA TRP A 49 -5.07 19.19 -12.71
C TRP A 49 -3.56 19.20 -12.52
N VAL A 50 -2.88 20.28 -12.91
CA VAL A 50 -1.44 20.44 -12.71
C VAL A 50 -1.17 21.69 -11.90
N ASN A 51 -0.48 21.53 -10.77
CA ASN A 51 0.01 22.64 -9.98
C ASN A 51 1.28 23.21 -10.63
N LEU A 52 1.20 24.45 -11.09
CA LEU A 52 2.28 25.16 -11.76
C LEU A 52 3.42 25.55 -10.81
N GLU A 53 3.17 25.62 -9.50
CA GLU A 53 4.16 26.03 -8.51
C GLU A 53 5.14 24.92 -8.15
N ASN A 54 4.69 23.67 -8.09
CA ASN A 54 5.51 22.53 -7.66
C ASN A 54 5.51 21.35 -8.66
N GLY A 55 4.81 21.48 -9.80
CA GLY A 55 4.72 20.46 -10.83
C GLY A 55 3.82 19.27 -10.51
N LYS A 56 3.31 19.16 -9.27
CA LYS A 56 2.50 18.01 -8.85
C LYS A 56 1.14 18.04 -9.52
N SER A 57 0.58 16.85 -9.73
CA SER A 57 -0.68 16.74 -10.47
C SER A 57 -1.68 15.76 -9.90
N TYR A 58 -2.92 15.84 -10.40
CA TYR A 58 -4.04 14.97 -10.06
C TYR A 58 -4.78 14.56 -11.34
N ILE A 59 -5.09 13.27 -11.45
CA ILE A 59 -5.96 12.71 -12.48
C ILE A 59 -7.28 12.31 -11.85
N GLY A 60 -8.37 12.62 -12.53
CA GLY A 60 -9.69 12.10 -12.16
C GLY A 60 -10.59 11.97 -13.38
N SER A 61 -11.65 11.19 -13.24
CA SER A 61 -12.69 11.07 -14.26
C SER A 61 -14.05 11.49 -13.74
N SER A 62 -14.98 11.71 -14.67
CA SER A 62 -16.39 11.85 -14.32
C SER A 62 -17.30 11.55 -15.50
N VAL A 63 -18.44 10.94 -15.19
CA VAL A 63 -19.59 10.83 -16.11
C VAL A 63 -20.26 12.19 -16.38
N ASN A 64 -20.01 13.21 -15.55
CA ASN A 64 -20.48 14.57 -15.76
C ASN A 64 -19.40 15.57 -15.35
N LEU A 65 -18.53 15.89 -16.30
CA LEU A 65 -17.38 16.77 -16.11
C LEU A 65 -17.82 18.17 -15.66
N GLY A 66 -18.80 18.79 -16.30
CA GLY A 66 -19.26 20.13 -15.91
C GLY A 66 -19.64 20.23 -14.44
N ARG A 67 -20.44 19.28 -13.93
CA ARG A 67 -20.80 19.22 -12.50
C ARG A 67 -19.58 18.93 -11.62
N ARG A 68 -18.74 17.98 -12.01
CA ARG A 68 -17.53 17.60 -11.28
C ARG A 68 -16.56 18.77 -11.13
N LEU A 69 -16.34 19.52 -12.23
CA LEU A 69 -15.47 20.69 -12.30
C LEU A 69 -16.05 21.86 -11.51
N GLN A 70 -17.37 22.08 -11.57
CA GLN A 70 -18.04 23.07 -10.72
C GLN A 70 -17.80 22.83 -9.22
N HIS A 71 -17.80 21.57 -8.76
CA HIS A 71 -17.50 21.24 -7.37
C HIS A 71 -16.09 21.67 -6.95
N TYR A 72 -15.10 21.58 -7.84
CA TYR A 72 -13.74 22.04 -7.54
C TYR A 72 -13.67 23.54 -7.28
N TYR A 73 -14.58 24.32 -7.86
CA TYR A 73 -14.64 25.78 -7.65
C TYR A 73 -15.61 26.21 -6.55
N SER A 74 -16.21 25.26 -5.83
CA SER A 74 -17.10 25.53 -4.70
C SER A 74 -16.31 25.42 -3.40
N MET A 75 -15.96 26.56 -2.82
CA MET A 75 -15.17 26.64 -1.58
C MET A 75 -15.82 25.84 -0.44
N GLY A 76 -17.14 25.99 -0.24
CA GLY A 76 -17.87 25.25 0.78
C GLY A 76 -17.83 23.73 0.56
N PHE A 77 -17.92 23.28 -0.69
CA PHE A 77 -17.80 21.87 -1.03
C PHE A 77 -16.38 21.35 -0.74
N LEU A 78 -15.34 22.08 -1.14
CA LEU A 78 -13.95 21.71 -0.86
C LEU A 78 -13.69 21.56 0.65
N LEU A 79 -14.10 22.54 1.44
CA LEU A 79 -13.92 22.53 2.90
C LEU A 79 -14.62 21.35 3.56
N LEU A 80 -15.84 21.02 3.13
CA LEU A 80 -16.57 19.83 3.61
C LEU A 80 -15.82 18.53 3.27
N GLN A 81 -15.35 18.40 2.03
CA GLN A 81 -14.71 17.18 1.55
C GLN A 81 -13.33 16.95 2.15
N VAL A 82 -12.57 18.01 2.44
CA VAL A 82 -11.27 17.90 3.12
C VAL A 82 -11.46 17.35 4.53
N LYS A 83 -12.51 17.76 5.25
CA LYS A 83 -12.81 17.23 6.59
C LYS A 83 -13.17 15.75 6.56
N LYS A 84 -13.95 15.31 5.56
CA LYS A 84 -14.42 13.91 5.45
C LYS A 84 -13.36 12.97 4.88
N ASN A 85 -12.81 13.31 3.72
CA ASN A 85 -12.06 12.40 2.86
C ASN A 85 -10.58 12.78 2.72
N LYS A 86 -10.14 13.91 3.29
CA LYS A 86 -8.75 14.41 3.26
C LYS A 86 -8.12 14.43 1.85
N SER A 87 -8.94 14.62 0.82
CA SER A 87 -8.52 14.62 -0.59
C SER A 87 -7.39 15.62 -0.86
N MET A 88 -6.29 15.14 -1.45
CA MET A 88 -5.08 15.94 -1.67
C MET A 88 -5.30 17.07 -2.67
N ILE A 89 -6.03 16.82 -3.76
CA ILE A 89 -6.31 17.85 -4.77
C ILE A 89 -7.15 18.99 -4.17
N TYR A 90 -8.14 18.68 -3.32
CA TYR A 90 -8.92 19.73 -2.67
C TYR A 90 -8.07 20.57 -1.71
N ARG A 91 -7.20 19.93 -0.92
CA ARG A 91 -6.26 20.64 -0.05
C ARG A 91 -5.30 21.52 -0.85
N ALA A 92 -4.83 21.02 -2.01
CA ALA A 92 -3.92 21.75 -2.87
C ALA A 92 -4.60 22.99 -3.48
N LEU A 93 -5.82 22.86 -4.01
CA LEU A 93 -6.58 23.99 -4.54
C LEU A 93 -6.87 25.06 -3.47
N LEU A 94 -7.23 24.63 -2.25
CA LEU A 94 -7.43 25.55 -1.12
C LEU A 94 -6.14 26.26 -0.68
N LYS A 95 -5.00 25.55 -0.72
CA LYS A 95 -3.71 26.08 -0.25
C LYS A 95 -3.07 27.05 -1.24
N TYR A 96 -3.04 26.69 -2.52
CA TYR A 96 -2.30 27.44 -3.54
C TYR A 96 -3.19 28.40 -4.35
N GLY A 97 -4.51 28.22 -4.29
CA GLY A 97 -5.46 28.95 -5.13
C GLY A 97 -5.49 28.45 -6.57
N TYR A 98 -6.53 28.81 -7.32
CA TYR A 98 -6.77 28.30 -8.67
C TYR A 98 -5.79 28.86 -9.72
N SER A 99 -5.23 30.05 -9.49
CA SER A 99 -4.32 30.72 -10.42
C SER A 99 -2.97 30.00 -10.59
N LYS A 100 -2.63 29.15 -9.63
CA LYS A 100 -1.45 28.26 -9.67
C LYS A 100 -1.74 26.92 -10.32
N PHE A 101 -2.90 26.74 -10.94
CA PHE A 101 -3.25 25.50 -11.63
C PHE A 101 -3.62 25.75 -13.09
N ASN A 102 -3.17 24.83 -13.94
CA ASN A 102 -3.81 24.58 -15.22
C ASN A 102 -4.70 23.34 -15.13
N LEU A 103 -5.69 23.28 -16.02
CA LEU A 103 -6.57 22.13 -16.17
C LEU A 103 -6.52 21.65 -17.61
N LYS A 104 -6.40 20.33 -17.77
CA LYS A 104 -6.48 19.67 -19.07
C LYS A 104 -7.63 18.70 -19.07
N ILE A 105 -8.39 18.66 -20.15
CA ILE A 105 -9.23 17.48 -20.46
C ILE A 105 -8.38 16.60 -21.34
N LEU A 106 -8.04 15.41 -20.84
CA LEU A 106 -7.18 14.48 -21.57
C LEU A 106 -7.96 13.74 -22.64
N GLU A 107 -9.18 13.31 -22.31
CA GLU A 107 -10.02 12.51 -23.18
C GLU A 107 -11.49 12.66 -22.78
N TYR A 108 -12.38 12.83 -23.75
CA TYR A 108 -13.80 12.57 -23.57
C TYR A 108 -14.06 11.10 -23.89
N CYS A 109 -14.77 10.41 -23.01
CA CYS A 109 -15.07 8.99 -23.16
C CYS A 109 -16.49 8.70 -22.70
N GLU A 110 -17.00 7.52 -23.06
CA GLU A 110 -18.30 7.06 -22.59
C GLU A 110 -18.34 6.94 -21.05
N PRO A 111 -19.50 7.15 -20.40
CA PRO A 111 -19.62 7.13 -18.95
C PRO A 111 -19.10 5.86 -18.26
N ASP A 112 -19.31 4.69 -18.88
CA ASP A 112 -18.86 3.38 -18.38
C ASP A 112 -17.34 3.18 -18.51
N LYS A 113 -16.70 3.89 -19.44
CA LYS A 113 -15.25 3.84 -19.67
C LYS A 113 -14.43 4.79 -18.80
N CYS A 114 -15.07 5.76 -18.14
CA CYS A 114 -14.39 6.79 -17.35
C CYS A 114 -13.36 6.23 -16.36
N LEU A 115 -13.71 5.19 -15.58
CA LEU A 115 -12.79 4.61 -14.59
C LEU A 115 -11.62 3.85 -15.23
N GLU A 116 -11.87 3.12 -16.32
CA GLU A 116 -10.84 2.41 -17.07
C GLU A 116 -9.81 3.40 -17.64
N ARG A 117 -10.29 4.51 -18.22
CA ARG A 117 -9.44 5.57 -18.76
C ARG A 117 -8.72 6.35 -17.65
N GLU A 118 -9.36 6.58 -16.50
CA GLU A 118 -8.69 7.17 -15.33
C GLU A 118 -7.49 6.34 -14.91
N GLN A 119 -7.64 5.02 -14.82
CA GLN A 119 -6.56 4.10 -14.46
C GLN A 119 -5.40 4.20 -15.44
N TYR A 120 -5.70 4.16 -16.75
CA TYR A 120 -4.69 4.30 -17.81
C TYR A 120 -3.81 5.55 -17.62
N TYR A 121 -4.43 6.71 -17.35
CA TYR A 121 -3.68 7.96 -17.15
C TYR A 121 -2.97 8.04 -15.79
N ILE A 122 -3.52 7.43 -14.73
CA ILE A 122 -2.82 7.31 -13.44
C ILE A 122 -1.54 6.49 -13.60
N ASP A 123 -1.58 5.38 -14.32
CA ASP A 123 -0.42 4.51 -14.51
C ASP A 123 0.65 5.15 -15.41
N LEU A 124 0.20 5.89 -16.43
CA LEU A 124 1.07 6.61 -17.35
C LEU A 124 1.78 7.80 -16.70
N ILE A 125 1.03 8.65 -15.98
CA ILE A 125 1.51 9.95 -15.47
C ILE A 125 2.05 9.83 -14.04
N LYS A 126 1.53 8.89 -13.25
CA LYS A 126 1.84 8.68 -11.82
C LYS A 126 1.67 9.96 -10.97
N PRO A 127 0.49 10.60 -11.01
CA PRO A 127 0.21 11.86 -10.32
C PRO A 127 0.36 11.76 -8.79
N GLU A 128 0.94 12.77 -8.17
CA GLU A 128 1.28 12.79 -6.74
C GLU A 128 0.07 13.04 -5.84
N TYR A 129 -0.95 13.74 -6.33
CA TYR A 129 -2.17 13.97 -5.57
C TYR A 129 -3.14 12.78 -5.61
N ASN A 130 -2.90 11.77 -6.46
CA ASN A 130 -3.62 10.49 -6.42
C ASN A 130 -2.97 9.57 -5.38
N ILE A 131 -3.53 9.56 -4.17
CA ILE A 131 -3.10 8.67 -3.09
C ILE A 131 -3.32 7.20 -3.46
N LEU A 132 -4.50 6.91 -4.00
CA LEU A 132 -4.87 5.57 -4.45
C LEU A 132 -4.24 5.30 -5.81
N LYS A 133 -3.68 4.10 -5.97
CA LYS A 133 -3.05 3.66 -7.22
C LYS A 133 -4.03 2.99 -8.18
N ILE A 134 -5.16 2.52 -7.64
CA ILE A 134 -6.27 1.99 -8.43
C ILE A 134 -7.40 3.03 -8.44
N ALA A 135 -7.85 3.41 -9.63
CA ALA A 135 -8.96 4.34 -9.82
C ALA A 135 -10.22 3.81 -9.11
N GLY A 136 -10.85 4.65 -8.31
CA GLY A 136 -12.07 4.29 -7.57
C GLY A 136 -11.92 3.23 -6.47
N SER A 137 -10.73 2.70 -6.20
CA SER A 137 -10.53 1.59 -5.26
C SER A 137 -9.33 1.76 -4.34
N SER A 138 -9.52 1.43 -3.06
CA SER A 138 -8.42 1.36 -2.08
C SER A 138 -7.71 0.00 -2.07
N LEU A 139 -8.10 -0.91 -2.96
CA LEU A 139 -7.47 -2.23 -3.06
C LEU A 139 -5.97 -2.07 -3.38
N GLY A 140 -5.14 -2.81 -2.67
CA GLY A 140 -3.68 -2.74 -2.81
C GLY A 140 -3.05 -1.44 -2.28
N TYR A 141 -3.82 -0.49 -1.74
CA TYR A 141 -3.25 0.66 -1.04
C TYR A 141 -2.61 0.21 0.27
N VAL A 142 -1.30 0.46 0.37
CA VAL A 142 -0.51 0.10 1.54
C VAL A 142 -0.17 1.36 2.31
N TYR A 143 -0.58 1.41 3.58
CA TYR A 143 -0.18 2.48 4.49
C TYR A 143 1.33 2.53 4.67
N SER A 144 1.87 3.73 4.91
CA SER A 144 3.28 3.92 5.29
C SER A 144 3.64 3.09 6.52
N ILE A 145 4.92 2.78 6.67
CA ILE A 145 5.44 2.01 7.81
C ILE A 145 5.03 2.68 9.12
N GLU A 146 5.17 4.00 9.21
CA GLU A 146 4.80 4.80 10.37
C GLU A 146 3.31 4.70 10.68
N VAL A 147 2.43 4.90 9.70
CA VAL A 147 0.97 4.81 9.92
C VAL A 147 0.58 3.39 10.34
N ARG A 148 1.19 2.36 9.74
CA ARG A 148 0.98 0.96 10.12
C ARG A 148 1.43 0.69 11.55
N LYS A 149 2.58 1.25 11.96
CA LYS A 149 3.10 1.15 13.32
C LYS A 149 2.15 1.80 14.31
N ASN A 150 1.71 3.03 14.07
CA ASN A 150 0.80 3.76 14.95
C ASN A 150 -0.55 3.03 15.10
N MET A 151 -1.11 2.48 14.00
CA MET A 151 -2.32 1.66 14.06
C MET A 151 -2.12 0.37 14.84
N SER A 152 -0.95 -0.24 14.76
CA SER A 152 -0.59 -1.44 15.53
C SER A 152 -0.48 -1.11 17.01
N GLU A 153 0.28 -0.07 17.37
CA GLU A 153 0.48 0.39 18.75
C GLU A 153 -0.84 0.79 19.42
N ALA A 154 -1.82 1.30 18.66
CA ALA A 154 -3.16 1.61 19.16
C ALA A 154 -4.01 0.37 19.49
N LYS A 155 -3.57 -0.84 19.13
CA LYS A 155 -4.33 -2.10 19.31
C LYS A 155 -3.56 -3.15 20.13
N ILE A 156 -2.45 -2.79 20.73
CA ILE A 156 -1.61 -3.69 21.55
C ILE A 156 -1.89 -3.45 23.04
N GLY A 157 -1.78 -4.52 23.84
CA GLY A 157 -1.91 -4.46 25.29
C GLY A 157 -3.27 -3.94 25.72
N GLU A 158 -3.30 -3.09 26.75
CA GLU A 158 -4.51 -2.48 27.32
C GLU A 158 -5.36 -1.68 26.32
N LYS A 159 -4.75 -1.17 25.25
CA LYS A 159 -5.48 -0.45 24.20
C LYS A 159 -6.31 -1.37 23.32
N ASN A 160 -6.03 -2.68 23.34
CA ASN A 160 -6.83 -3.63 22.61
C ASN A 160 -8.25 -3.73 23.24
N PRO A 161 -9.34 -3.57 22.46
CA PRO A 161 -10.71 -3.69 22.99
C PRO A 161 -11.03 -5.05 23.65
N MET A 162 -10.25 -6.08 23.33
CA MET A 162 -10.34 -7.42 23.90
C MET A 162 -9.32 -7.69 25.01
N TYR A 163 -8.55 -6.70 25.45
CA TYR A 163 -7.61 -6.86 26.56
C TYR A 163 -8.34 -7.23 27.85
N GLY A 164 -7.82 -8.23 28.56
CA GLY A 164 -8.43 -8.76 29.79
C GLY A 164 -9.75 -9.52 29.60
N LYS A 165 -10.30 -9.60 28.39
CA LYS A 165 -11.55 -10.30 28.10
C LYS A 165 -11.28 -11.74 27.67
N THR A 166 -12.13 -12.65 28.12
CA THR A 166 -12.11 -14.06 27.70
C THR A 166 -13.27 -14.36 26.76
N HIS A 167 -13.06 -15.25 25.81
CA HIS A 167 -14.14 -15.74 24.96
C HIS A 167 -15.09 -16.63 25.77
N SER A 168 -16.39 -16.54 25.48
CA SER A 168 -17.40 -17.45 26.04
C SER A 168 -17.12 -18.90 25.65
N ASP A 169 -17.63 -19.84 26.45
CA ASP A 169 -17.43 -21.27 26.19
C ASP A 169 -18.01 -21.71 24.85
N ASP A 170 -19.16 -21.16 24.46
CA ASP A 170 -19.75 -21.40 23.14
C ASP A 170 -18.82 -20.92 22.01
N THR A 171 -18.26 -19.71 22.13
CA THR A 171 -17.30 -19.18 21.15
C THR A 171 -16.04 -20.06 21.08
N ARG A 172 -15.54 -20.50 22.24
CA ARG A 172 -14.37 -21.39 22.32
C ARG A 172 -14.64 -22.74 21.64
N LYS A 173 -15.84 -23.31 21.81
CA LYS A 173 -16.28 -24.53 21.13
C LYS A 173 -16.32 -24.35 19.61
N LYS A 174 -16.88 -23.23 19.11
CA LYS A 174 -16.92 -22.91 17.68
C LYS A 174 -15.52 -22.77 17.06
N ILE A 175 -14.62 -22.07 17.74
CA ILE A 175 -13.21 -21.94 17.31
C ILE A 175 -12.54 -23.31 17.26
N SER A 176 -12.71 -24.13 18.31
CA SER A 176 -12.16 -25.49 18.36
C SER A 176 -12.67 -26.38 17.23
N ALA A 177 -13.99 -26.36 16.96
CA ALA A 177 -14.61 -27.10 15.87
C ALA A 177 -14.05 -26.68 14.50
N GLY A 178 -13.91 -25.38 14.24
CA GLY A 178 -13.36 -24.87 12.98
C GLY A 178 -11.87 -25.19 12.78
N HIS A 179 -11.12 -25.45 13.85
CA HIS A 179 -9.71 -25.86 13.78
C HIS A 179 -9.53 -27.38 13.66
N LYS A 180 -10.56 -28.17 14.00
CA LYS A 180 -10.49 -29.63 13.98
C LYS A 180 -10.28 -30.12 12.54
N GLY A 181 -9.25 -30.94 12.33
CA GLY A 181 -8.93 -31.48 11.01
C GLY A 181 -8.21 -30.50 10.06
N ARG A 182 -7.90 -29.27 10.48
CA ARG A 182 -7.16 -28.33 9.65
C ARG A 182 -5.74 -28.84 9.37
N ILE A 183 -5.46 -29.19 8.11
CA ILE A 183 -4.14 -29.58 7.66
C ILE A 183 -3.34 -28.32 7.31
N VAL A 184 -2.22 -28.10 7.99
CA VAL A 184 -1.26 -27.05 7.63
C VAL A 184 -0.54 -27.45 6.35
N SER A 185 -0.48 -26.56 5.35
CA SER A 185 0.19 -26.83 4.07
C SER A 185 1.66 -27.20 4.28
N VAL A 186 2.22 -28.02 3.39
CA VAL A 186 3.61 -28.50 3.47
C VAL A 186 4.58 -27.31 3.52
N GLU A 187 4.35 -26.29 2.70
CA GLU A 187 5.15 -25.06 2.71
C GLU A 187 5.11 -24.32 4.05
N THR A 188 3.91 -24.16 4.63
CA THR A 188 3.76 -23.49 5.93
C THR A 188 4.42 -24.31 7.03
N ARG A 189 4.28 -25.64 6.98
CA ARG A 189 4.94 -26.56 7.91
C ARG A 189 6.47 -26.46 7.80
N ALA A 190 7.02 -26.35 6.60
CA ALA A 190 8.45 -26.17 6.38
C ALA A 190 8.95 -24.79 6.84
N LYS A 191 8.15 -23.73 6.70
CA LYS A 191 8.45 -22.40 7.26
C LYS A 191 8.54 -22.44 8.79
N LEU A 192 7.62 -23.14 9.43
CA LEU A 192 7.56 -23.33 10.89
C LEU A 192 8.58 -24.35 11.43
N SER A 193 9.08 -25.25 10.59
CA SER A 193 10.03 -26.28 11.01
C SER A 193 11.40 -25.69 11.29
N ILE A 194 11.97 -26.08 12.43
CA ILE A 194 13.32 -25.73 12.85
C ILE A 194 14.22 -26.92 12.52
N LYS A 195 15.20 -26.71 11.63
CA LYS A 195 16.24 -27.69 11.35
C LYS A 195 17.16 -27.87 12.56
N ILE A 196 17.64 -29.08 12.78
CA ILE A 196 18.42 -29.43 13.98
C ILE A 196 19.62 -30.27 13.57
N SER A 197 20.76 -29.99 14.20
CA SER A 197 21.89 -30.91 14.22
C SER A 197 21.91 -31.69 15.52
N VAL A 198 22.23 -32.98 15.41
CA VAL A 198 22.43 -33.91 16.52
C VAL A 198 23.84 -34.46 16.43
N PHE A 199 24.66 -34.12 17.41
CA PHE A 199 25.98 -34.73 17.58
C PHE A 199 25.87 -35.95 18.50
N ASP A 200 26.21 -37.13 18.00
CA ASP A 200 26.31 -38.38 18.76
C ASP A 200 27.76 -38.60 19.20
N ILE A 201 28.01 -38.47 20.50
CA ILE A 201 29.35 -38.60 21.10
C ILE A 201 29.92 -40.00 20.89
N LYS A 202 29.09 -41.04 20.95
CA LYS A 202 29.58 -42.44 20.85
C LYS A 202 30.06 -42.78 19.44
N LYS A 203 29.42 -42.20 18.44
CA LYS A 203 29.74 -42.43 17.02
C LYS A 203 30.65 -41.35 16.45
N ASN A 204 30.94 -40.31 17.23
CA ASN A 204 31.63 -39.10 16.80
C ASN A 204 31.10 -38.52 15.47
N THR A 205 29.77 -38.49 15.30
CA THR A 205 29.13 -38.05 14.05
C THR A 205 28.04 -37.02 14.31
N THR A 206 27.88 -36.09 13.36
CA THR A 206 26.79 -35.12 13.35
C THR A 206 25.77 -35.49 12.28
N THR A 207 24.50 -35.58 12.67
CA THR A 207 23.38 -35.83 11.76
C THR A 207 22.45 -34.63 11.73
N PHE A 208 21.87 -34.35 10.57
CA PHE A 208 21.01 -33.19 10.33
C PHE A 208 19.59 -33.66 10.06
N TYR A 209 18.62 -32.97 10.67
CA TYR A 209 17.20 -33.26 10.52
C TYR A 209 16.44 -31.99 10.20
N ASP A 210 15.39 -32.10 9.39
CA ASP A 210 14.55 -30.97 9.00
C ASP A 210 13.60 -30.54 10.11
N SER A 211 13.43 -31.35 11.17
CA SER A 211 12.58 -31.02 12.33
C SER A 211 12.99 -31.71 13.64
N MET A 212 12.54 -31.16 14.78
CA MET A 212 12.59 -31.85 16.09
C MET A 212 11.91 -33.22 16.05
N SER A 213 10.79 -33.32 15.35
CA SER A 213 9.99 -34.56 15.29
C SER A 213 10.68 -35.66 14.49
N GLU A 214 11.46 -35.30 13.47
CA GLU A 214 12.26 -36.23 12.70
C GLU A 214 13.46 -36.74 13.50
N ALA A 215 14.23 -35.84 14.13
CA ALA A 215 15.31 -36.20 15.04
C ALA A 215 14.80 -37.12 16.17
N ALA A 216 13.64 -36.79 16.75
CA ALA A 216 13.01 -37.59 17.79
C ALA A 216 12.69 -39.02 17.33
N ARG A 217 12.14 -39.17 16.11
CA ARG A 217 11.85 -40.49 15.51
C ARG A 217 13.12 -41.28 15.26
N ALA A 218 14.14 -40.68 14.66
CA ALA A 218 15.42 -41.34 14.36
C ALA A 218 16.14 -41.82 15.62
N LEU A 219 16.10 -41.02 16.68
CA LEU A 219 16.74 -41.32 17.97
C LEU A 219 15.86 -42.17 18.90
N LYS A 220 14.62 -42.49 18.50
CA LYS A 220 13.59 -43.17 19.31
C LYS A 220 13.37 -42.50 20.69
N ILE A 221 13.33 -41.17 20.71
CA ILE A 221 13.03 -40.37 21.91
C ILE A 221 11.75 -39.56 21.71
N LYS A 222 11.08 -39.17 22.79
CA LYS A 222 9.91 -38.31 22.72
C LYS A 222 10.32 -36.89 22.31
N GLN A 223 9.66 -36.30 21.32
CA GLN A 223 10.02 -34.97 20.78
C GLN A 223 10.06 -33.87 21.85
N TYR A 224 9.16 -33.92 22.85
CA TYR A 224 9.15 -32.94 23.94
C TYR A 224 10.46 -32.92 24.74
N LEU A 225 11.24 -34.02 24.75
CA LEU A 225 12.53 -34.08 25.45
C LEU A 225 13.59 -33.25 24.73
N ILE A 226 13.58 -33.25 23.40
CA ILE A 226 14.42 -32.37 22.58
C ILE A 226 13.98 -30.92 22.77
N SER A 227 12.67 -30.66 22.77
CA SER A 227 12.15 -29.32 23.08
C SER A 227 12.55 -28.84 24.47
N LYS A 228 12.44 -29.71 25.49
CA LYS A 228 12.83 -29.44 26.87
C LYS A 228 14.32 -29.17 27.02
N TYR A 229 15.16 -29.87 26.25
CA TYR A 229 16.60 -29.61 26.19
C TYR A 229 16.89 -28.17 25.77
N PHE A 230 16.22 -27.68 24.71
CA PHE A 230 16.35 -26.30 24.26
C PHE A 230 15.74 -25.29 25.24
N ASN A 231 14.55 -25.55 25.77
CA ASN A 231 13.89 -24.63 26.70
C ASN A 231 14.69 -24.44 28.00
N ARG A 232 15.51 -25.43 28.37
CA ARG A 232 16.40 -25.37 29.53
C ARG A 232 17.79 -24.81 29.21
N ASN A 233 18.06 -24.44 27.96
CA ASN A 233 19.40 -24.05 27.49
C ASN A 233 20.49 -25.06 27.90
N GLN A 234 20.16 -26.36 27.85
CA GLN A 234 21.04 -27.42 28.33
C GLN A 234 22.28 -27.54 27.44
N GLN A 235 23.48 -27.52 28.04
CA GLN A 235 24.75 -27.72 27.33
C GLN A 235 25.29 -29.14 27.47
N LYS A 236 24.97 -29.81 28.59
CA LYS A 236 25.41 -31.19 28.84
C LYS A 236 24.68 -32.16 27.92
N PRO A 237 25.35 -33.19 27.38
CA PRO A 237 24.72 -34.14 26.46
C PRO A 237 23.50 -34.82 27.06
N TYR A 238 22.42 -34.92 26.30
CA TYR A 238 21.23 -35.67 26.69
C TYR A 238 21.59 -37.16 26.84
N LYS A 239 21.31 -37.71 28.03
CA LYS A 239 21.73 -39.05 28.45
C LYS A 239 23.23 -39.33 28.22
N GLY A 240 24.08 -38.30 28.34
CA GLY A 240 25.52 -38.45 28.13
C GLY A 240 25.93 -38.79 26.68
N ARG A 241 25.02 -38.65 25.71
CA ARG A 241 25.26 -39.13 24.33
C ARG A 241 24.97 -38.10 23.24
N TYR A 242 23.84 -37.41 23.31
CA TYR A 242 23.38 -36.57 22.20
C TYR A 242 23.43 -35.08 22.57
N ILE A 243 24.04 -34.26 21.72
CA ILE A 243 23.99 -32.79 21.83
C ILE A 243 23.12 -32.26 20.70
N PHE A 244 22.10 -31.48 21.05
CA PHE A 244 21.17 -30.89 20.10
C PHE A 244 21.50 -29.42 19.85
N LYS A 245 21.51 -28.97 18.58
CA LYS A 245 21.63 -27.55 18.23
C LYS A 245 20.58 -27.17 17.18
N LYS A 246 19.90 -26.04 17.40
CA LYS A 246 19.00 -25.45 16.39
C LYS A 246 19.86 -24.85 15.28
N ILE A 247 19.45 -25.08 14.04
CA ILE A 247 20.04 -24.45 12.87
C ILE A 247 19.10 -23.29 12.53
N VAL A 248 19.59 -22.08 12.76
CA VAL A 248 18.86 -20.85 12.41
C VAL A 248 18.89 -20.74 10.89
N LYS A 249 17.75 -20.35 10.30
CA LYS A 249 17.66 -20.06 8.87
C LYS A 249 18.43 -18.79 8.54
#